data_AF-A0A971XAA8-F1
#
_entry.id   AF-A0A971XAA8-F1
#
_cell.length_a   1.000
_cell.length_b   1.000
_cell.length_c   1.000
_cell.angle_alpha   90.00
_cell.angle_beta   90.00
_cell.angle_gamma   90.00
#
_symmetry.space_group_name_H-M   'P 1'
#
loop_
_entity.id
_entity.type
_entity.pdbx_description
1 polymer ?
#
loop_
_entity_poly.entity_id
_entity_poly.type
_entity_poly.pdbx_seq_one_letter_code
_entity_poly.pdbx_strand_id
1 'polypeptide(L)'
;MNKKTIIDKVNEISNHPVFLDAVSGNNFGNTQFRTLCEMSNRAECIEELELLIDYKTAKGNGWNIYKNGKTLGQLIKEGLIELTTKQTAEKPDEMRKNKIASLYFGYLHWKATEIKKRPKSNN
;
A
#
# COMPACT_ATOMS: atom_id res chain seq x y z
N MET A 1 10.65 -1.34 14.13
CA MET A 1 9.73 -2.39 13.65
C MET A 1 10.46 -3.48 12.86
N ASN A 2 10.04 -4.75 12.98
CA ASN A 2 10.61 -5.90 12.25
C ASN A 2 10.04 -5.98 10.82
N LYS A 3 10.88 -6.33 9.83
CA LYS A 3 10.44 -6.59 8.43
C LYS A 3 9.31 -7.62 8.36
N LYS A 4 9.32 -8.61 9.26
CA LYS A 4 8.25 -9.63 9.37
C LYS A 4 6.87 -8.99 9.54
N THR A 5 6.73 -8.02 10.45
CA THR A 5 5.47 -7.32 10.70
C THR A 5 4.94 -6.60 9.45
N ILE A 6 5.83 -5.99 8.66
CA ILE A 6 5.46 -5.31 7.42
C ILE A 6 4.98 -6.35 6.39
N ILE A 7 5.71 -7.45 6.24
CA ILE A 7 5.36 -8.54 5.31
C ILE A 7 4.01 -9.16 5.71
N ASP A 8 3.78 -9.42 6.99
CA ASP A 8 2.52 -9.99 7.50
C ASP A 8 1.34 -9.07 7.17
N LYS A 9 1.49 -7.76 7.38
CA LYS A 9 0.47 -6.76 7.00
C LYS A 9 0.25 -6.70 5.48
N VAL A 10 1.33 -6.78 4.70
CA VAL A 10 1.22 -6.82 3.23
C VAL A 10 0.48 -8.07 2.76
N ASN A 11 0.75 -9.22 3.37
CA ASN A 11 0.05 -10.46 3.07
C ASN A 11 -1.45 -10.36 3.41
N GLU A 12 -1.79 -9.82 4.58
CA GLU A 12 -3.17 -9.52 4.98
C GLU A 12 -3.89 -8.66 3.94
N ILE A 13 -3.29 -7.53 3.55
CA ILE A 13 -3.84 -6.62 2.54
C ILE A 13 -3.95 -7.30 1.17
N SER A 14 -2.96 -8.10 0.79
CA SER A 14 -2.94 -8.76 -0.52
C SER A 14 -4.04 -9.82 -0.68
N ASN A 15 -4.56 -10.35 0.43
CA ASN A 15 -5.69 -11.27 0.45
C ASN A 15 -7.05 -10.56 0.47
N HIS A 16 -7.08 -9.24 0.66
CA HIS A 16 -8.33 -8.50 0.66
C HIS A 16 -8.96 -8.47 -0.74
N PRO A 17 -10.27 -8.72 -0.90
CA PRO A 17 -10.91 -8.79 -2.22
C PRO A 17 -10.73 -7.52 -3.07
N VAL A 18 -10.71 -6.34 -2.46
CA VAL A 18 -10.48 -5.07 -3.18
C VAL A 18 -9.08 -5.00 -3.79
N PHE A 19 -8.07 -5.55 -3.11
CA PHE A 19 -6.68 -5.54 -3.59
C PHE A 19 -6.54 -6.50 -4.77
N LEU A 20 -7.08 -7.71 -4.62
CA LEU A 20 -7.09 -8.72 -5.67
C LEU A 20 -7.82 -8.22 -6.92
N ASP A 21 -8.98 -7.60 -6.75
CA ASP A 21 -9.78 -7.04 -7.85
C ASP A 21 -9.02 -5.93 -8.59
N ALA A 22 -8.45 -4.98 -7.84
CA ALA A 22 -7.71 -3.87 -8.41
C ALA A 22 -6.46 -4.32 -9.17
N VAL A 23 -5.66 -5.20 -8.56
CA VAL A 23 -4.39 -5.66 -9.12
C VAL A 23 -4.57 -6.67 -10.25
N SER A 24 -5.59 -7.52 -10.21
CA SER A 24 -5.85 -8.49 -11.29
C SER A 24 -6.51 -7.82 -12.51
N GLY A 25 -7.19 -6.70 -12.29
CA GLY A 25 -7.78 -5.89 -13.35
C GLY A 25 -6.76 -5.08 -14.14
N ASN A 26 -7.25 -4.44 -15.21
CA ASN A 26 -6.47 -3.50 -16.02
C ASN A 26 -6.50 -2.07 -15.45
N ASN A 27 -7.31 -1.83 -14.41
CA ASN A 27 -7.60 -0.50 -13.90
C ASN A 27 -6.52 0.05 -12.97
N PHE A 28 -5.64 -0.80 -12.43
CA PHE A 28 -4.57 -0.40 -11.51
C PHE A 28 -3.20 -0.84 -12.04
N GLY A 29 -2.31 0.13 -12.27
CA GLY A 29 -0.93 -0.12 -12.69
C GLY A 29 -0.01 -0.43 -11.51
N ASN A 30 0.73 -1.54 -11.53
CA ASN A 30 1.62 -1.92 -10.43
C ASN A 30 2.71 -0.86 -10.18
N THR A 31 3.11 -0.10 -11.20
CA THR A 31 4.05 1.01 -11.11
C THR A 31 3.60 2.09 -10.11
N GLN A 32 2.30 2.18 -9.80
CA GLN A 32 1.77 3.11 -8.80
C GLN A 32 2.34 2.83 -7.39
N PHE A 33 2.49 1.57 -6.99
CA PHE A 33 3.12 1.21 -5.70
C PHE A 33 4.62 1.49 -5.72
N ARG A 34 5.29 1.30 -6.86
CA ARG A 34 6.70 1.68 -7.01
C ARG A 34 6.89 3.19 -6.84
N THR A 35 6.02 4.00 -7.43
CA THR A 35 6.04 5.45 -7.26
C THR A 35 5.85 5.86 -5.79
N LEU A 36 4.91 5.23 -5.06
CA LEU A 36 4.76 5.50 -3.62
C LEU A 36 6.00 5.10 -2.81
N CYS A 37 6.66 4.00 -3.16
CA CYS A 37 7.93 3.60 -2.54
C CYS A 37 9.02 4.65 -2.74
N GLU A 38 9.15 5.19 -3.96
CA GLU A 38 10.11 6.25 -4.30
C GLU A 38 9.78 7.56 -3.55
N MET A 39 8.50 7.95 -3.53
CA MET A 39 8.04 9.15 -2.82
C MET A 39 8.22 9.04 -1.31
N SER A 40 8.08 7.85 -0.73
CA SER A 40 8.28 7.64 0.71
C SER A 40 9.69 7.96 1.17
N ASN A 41 10.70 7.78 0.31
CA ASN A 41 12.08 8.14 0.65
C ASN A 41 12.34 9.66 0.57
N ARG A 42 11.40 10.43 0.00
CA ARG A 42 11.50 11.88 -0.20
C ARG A 42 10.50 12.68 0.63
N ALA A 43 9.52 12.01 1.23
CA ALA A 43 8.50 12.65 2.04
C ALA A 43 9.15 13.27 3.29
N GLU A 44 8.65 14.42 3.71
CA GLU A 44 9.07 15.06 4.96
C GLU A 44 8.41 14.38 6.16
N CYS A 45 7.19 13.89 5.97
CA CYS A 45 6.43 13.14 6.97
C CYS A 45 5.46 12.14 6.33
N ILE A 46 4.89 11.24 7.15
CA ILE A 46 3.92 10.24 6.69
C ILE A 46 2.61 10.87 6.21
N GLU A 47 2.21 11.98 6.81
CA GLU A 47 0.96 12.67 6.50
C GLU A 47 0.94 13.14 5.03
N GLU A 48 2.09 13.46 4.43
CA GLU A 48 2.18 13.74 2.99
C GLU A 48 1.80 12.53 2.13
N LEU A 49 2.22 11.34 2.55
CA LEU A 49 1.90 10.09 1.86
C LEU A 49 0.43 9.72 2.04
N GLU A 50 -0.13 9.94 3.23
CA GLU A 50 -1.56 9.77 3.49
C GLU A 50 -2.41 10.68 2.60
N LEU A 51 -2.07 11.98 2.55
CA LEU A 51 -2.74 12.97 1.71
C LEU A 51 -2.66 12.59 0.23
N LEU A 52 -1.50 12.12 -0.23
CA LEU A 52 -1.32 11.64 -1.59
C LEU A 52 -2.20 10.43 -1.92
N ILE A 53 -2.35 9.49 -0.98
CA ILE A 53 -3.24 8.34 -1.16
C ILE A 53 -4.70 8.80 -1.21
N ASP A 54 -5.13 9.70 -0.33
CA ASP A 54 -6.48 10.27 -0.35
C ASP A 54 -6.75 10.98 -1.68
N TYR A 55 -5.81 11.80 -2.15
CA TYR A 55 -5.88 12.47 -3.45
C TYR A 55 -6.01 11.46 -4.61
N LYS A 56 -5.17 10.43 -4.63
CA LYS A 56 -5.24 9.37 -5.66
C LYS A 56 -6.58 8.63 -5.61
N THR A 57 -7.10 8.37 -4.43
CA THR A 57 -8.41 7.74 -4.21
C THR A 57 -9.53 8.62 -4.76
N ALA A 58 -9.54 9.91 -4.43
CA ALA A 58 -10.55 10.85 -4.94
C ALA A 58 -10.48 11.01 -6.47
N LYS A 59 -9.27 10.99 -7.05
CA LYS A 59 -9.05 11.09 -8.50
C LYS A 59 -9.48 9.82 -9.26
N GLY A 60 -9.54 8.67 -8.59
CA GLY A 60 -9.88 7.39 -9.21
C GLY A 60 -8.70 6.67 -9.86
N ASN A 61 -8.86 6.14 -11.07
CA ASN A 61 -7.84 5.33 -11.78
C ASN A 61 -7.42 4.07 -11.00
N GLY A 62 -8.41 3.30 -10.53
CA GLY A 62 -8.18 2.04 -9.82
C GLY A 62 -8.00 2.18 -8.31
N TRP A 63 -7.68 3.37 -7.81
CA TRP A 63 -7.58 3.63 -6.36
C TRP A 63 -8.94 3.65 -5.64
N ASN A 64 -9.98 4.05 -6.36
CA ASN A 64 -11.37 4.14 -5.87
C ASN A 64 -12.17 2.84 -6.04
N ILE A 65 -11.55 1.75 -6.51
CA ILE A 65 -12.22 0.45 -6.57
C ILE A 65 -12.70 0.10 -5.17
N TYR A 66 -14.00 -0.17 -5.05
CA TYR A 66 -14.68 -0.38 -3.77
C TYR A 66 -15.19 -1.81 -3.67
N LYS A 67 -14.78 -2.52 -2.62
CA LYS A 67 -15.21 -3.90 -2.37
C LYS A 67 -15.12 -4.21 -0.88
N ASN A 68 -16.10 -4.93 -0.34
CA ASN A 68 -16.19 -5.28 1.08
C ASN A 68 -16.02 -4.08 2.03
N GLY A 69 -16.74 -2.99 1.76
CA GLY A 69 -16.79 -1.85 2.69
C GLY A 69 -15.65 -0.84 2.54
N LYS A 70 -14.61 -1.12 1.74
CA LYS A 70 -13.42 -0.27 1.61
C LYS A 70 -13.01 -0.05 0.16
N THR A 71 -12.46 1.13 -0.11
CA THR A 71 -11.70 1.40 -1.34
C THR A 71 -10.28 0.83 -1.25
N LEU A 72 -9.63 0.60 -2.39
CA LEU A 72 -8.20 0.25 -2.41
C LEU A 72 -7.37 1.30 -1.65
N GLY A 73 -7.59 2.58 -1.92
CA GLY A 73 -6.86 3.66 -1.26
C GLY A 73 -7.01 3.65 0.26
N GLN A 74 -8.24 3.47 0.78
CA GLN A 74 -8.48 3.33 2.21
C GLN A 74 -7.73 2.13 2.80
N LEU A 75 -7.80 0.96 2.15
CA LEU A 75 -7.10 -0.24 2.62
C LEU A 75 -5.58 -0.02 2.73
N ILE A 76 -4.98 0.63 1.74
CA ILE A 76 -3.54 0.91 1.70
C ILE A 76 -3.16 1.96 2.75
N LYS A 77 -3.97 3.02 2.90
CA LYS A 77 -3.74 4.07 3.89
C LYS A 77 -3.84 3.54 5.33
N GLU A 78 -4.86 2.75 5.63
CA GLU A 78 -5.00 2.12 6.95
C GLU A 78 -3.81 1.23 7.28
N GLY A 79 -3.36 0.42 6.31
CA GLY A 79 -2.16 -0.41 6.47
C GLY A 79 -0.90 0.41 6.76
N LEU A 80 -0.74 1.55 6.09
CA LEU A 80 0.36 2.48 6.35
C LEU A 80 0.27 3.06 7.77
N ILE A 81 -0.88 3.61 8.15
CA ILE A 81 -1.11 4.22 9.47
C ILE A 81 -0.83 3.21 10.58
N GLU A 82 -1.36 1.99 10.47
CA GLU A 82 -1.10 0.95 11.48
C GLU A 82 0.39 0.67 11.65
N LEU A 83 1.14 0.61 10.54
CA LEU A 83 2.57 0.31 10.55
C LEU A 83 3.41 1.46 11.13
N THR A 84 2.99 2.71 10.92
CA THR A 84 3.73 3.90 11.36
C THR A 84 3.35 4.35 12.78
N THR A 85 2.13 4.07 13.23
CA THR A 85 1.60 4.45 14.57
C THR A 85 1.88 3.42 15.67
N LYS A 86 2.01 2.12 15.35
CA LYS A 86 2.31 1.05 16.33
C LYS A 86 3.72 1.13 16.96
N GLN A 87 4.51 2.15 16.67
CA GLN A 87 5.81 2.36 17.31
C GLN A 87 5.63 3.12 18.62
N THR A 88 5.55 2.38 19.73
CA THR A 88 5.46 2.90 21.10
C THR A 88 6.84 3.28 21.67
N ALA A 89 6.79 4.30 22.55
CA ALA A 89 7.75 4.71 23.58
C ALA A 89 8.81 5.79 23.27
N GLU A 90 9.26 5.98 22.03
CA GLU A 90 10.13 7.12 21.67
C GLU A 90 9.60 7.67 20.36
N LYS A 91 9.37 9.01 20.28
CA LYS A 91 8.91 9.68 19.06
C LYS A 91 9.68 9.10 17.86
N PRO A 92 9.06 8.26 17.02
CA PRO A 92 9.77 7.67 15.91
C PRO A 92 10.13 8.83 14.99
N ASP A 93 11.42 9.07 14.81
CA ASP A 93 11.94 9.98 13.80
C ASP A 93 11.24 9.68 12.46
N GLU A 94 10.76 10.73 11.78
CA GLU A 94 10.08 10.65 10.49
C GLU A 94 10.89 9.84 9.48
N MET A 95 12.22 9.90 9.53
CA MET A 95 13.10 9.06 8.70
C MET A 95 12.79 7.56 8.86
N ARG A 96 12.53 7.11 10.09
CA ARG A 96 12.19 5.72 10.39
C ARG A 96 10.81 5.36 9.85
N LYS A 97 9.83 6.25 9.99
CA LYS A 97 8.48 6.04 9.45
C LYS A 97 8.52 5.98 7.92
N ASN A 98 9.25 6.89 7.28
CA ASN A 98 9.49 6.91 5.85
C ASN A 98 10.14 5.62 5.35
N LYS A 99 11.10 5.08 6.11
CA LYS A 99 11.70 3.79 5.80
C LYS A 99 10.70 2.63 5.86
N ILE A 100 9.80 2.64 6.84
CA ILE A 100 8.70 1.67 6.94
C ILE A 100 7.76 1.79 5.75
N ALA A 101 7.35 3.02 5.39
CA ALA A 101 6.49 3.28 4.25
C ALA A 101 7.13 2.79 2.93
N SER A 102 8.41 3.09 2.71
CA SER A 102 9.15 2.61 1.54
C SER A 102 9.17 1.08 1.44
N LEU A 103 9.45 0.38 2.55
CA LEU A 103 9.41 -1.09 2.58
C LEU A 103 7.99 -1.62 2.32
N TYR A 104 6.99 -1.00 2.95
CA TYR A 104 5.59 -1.36 2.80
C TYR A 104 5.13 -1.29 1.33
N PHE A 105 5.35 -0.16 0.66
CA PHE A 105 5.00 -0.01 -0.76
C PHE A 105 5.86 -0.87 -1.68
N GLY A 106 7.13 -1.08 -1.35
CA GLY A 106 8.00 -1.99 -2.08
C GLY A 106 7.48 -3.44 -2.08
N TYR A 107 7.01 -3.92 -0.93
CA TYR A 107 6.42 -5.25 -0.82
C TYR A 107 5.03 -5.34 -1.48
N LEU A 108 4.21 -4.30 -1.40
CA LEU A 108 2.95 -4.23 -2.17
C LEU A 108 3.19 -4.29 -3.68
N HIS A 109 4.20 -3.57 -4.19
CA HIS A 109 4.61 -3.65 -5.60
C HIS A 109 5.02 -5.08 -6.00
N TRP A 110 5.81 -5.74 -5.15
CA TRP A 110 6.23 -7.12 -5.39
C TRP A 110 5.03 -8.07 -5.43
N LYS A 111 4.13 -7.99 -4.43
CA LYS A 111 2.90 -8.80 -4.40
C LYS A 111 1.98 -8.53 -5.58
N ALA A 112 1.82 -7.28 -5.96
CA ALA A 112 1.00 -6.92 -7.12
C ALA A 112 1.58 -7.51 -8.41
N THR A 113 2.91 -7.55 -8.52
CA THR A 113 3.61 -8.14 -9.67
C THR A 113 3.49 -9.66 -9.68
N GLU A 114 3.58 -10.30 -8.52
CA GLU A 114 3.36 -11.74 -8.36
C GLU A 114 1.95 -12.12 -8.85
N ILE A 115 0.92 -11.40 -8.41
CA ILE A 115 -0.48 -11.67 -8.79
C ILE A 115 -0.71 -11.50 -10.30
N LYS A 116 -0.20 -10.42 -10.91
CA LYS A 116 -0.37 -10.19 -12.36
C LYS A 116 0.33 -11.23 -13.24
N LYS A 117 1.42 -11.84 -12.75
CA LYS A 117 2.15 -12.88 -13.48
C LYS A 117 1.49 -14.25 -13.40
N ARG A 118 0.54 -14.46 -12.47
CA ARG A 118 -0.18 -15.73 -12.39
C ARG A 118 -1.02 -15.89 -13.65
N PRO A 119 -0.97 -17.06 -14.32
CA PRO A 119 -1.86 -17.32 -15.45
C PRO A 119 -3.30 -17.15 -14.97
N LYS A 120 -4.11 -16.41 -15.74
CA LYS A 120 -5.55 -16.33 -15.47
C LYS A 120 -6.08 -17.75 -15.61
N SER A 121 -6.53 -18.36 -14.52
CA SER A 121 -7.27 -19.61 -14.59
C SER A 121 -8.51 -19.32 -15.42
N ASN A 122 -8.56 -19.84 -16.65
CA ASN A 122 -9.78 -19.85 -17.44
C ASN A 122 -10.75 -20.78 -16.71
N ASN A 123 -11.72 -20.20 -15.99
CA ASN A 123 -12.95 -20.87 -15.61
C ASN A 123 -14.02 -20.53 -16.65
#